data_AF-A0A1B2R437-F1
#
_entry.id   AF-A0A1B2R437-F1
#
_cell.length_a   1.000
_cell.length_b   1.000
_cell.length_c   1.000
_cell.angle_alpha   90.00
_cell.angle_beta   90.00
_cell.angle_gamma   90.00
#
_symmetry.space_group_name_H-M   'P 1'
#
loop_
_entity.id
_entity.type
_entity.pdbx_description
1 polymer ?
#
loop_
_entity_poly.entity_id
_entity_poly.type
_entity_poly.pdbx_seq_one_letter_code
_entity_poly.pdbx_strand_id
1 'polypeptide(L)' 'MIRDAVTAAGAAARVGYESAPQFNHEFKRFFGRSPGEEAREMRSAFALMAPAQLEVAVVSH' A
#
# COMPACT_ATOMS: atom_id res chain seq x y z
N MET A 1 4.68 -0.86 -0.65
CA MET A 1 4.39 -0.83 0.80
C MET A 1 3.77 -2.11 1.34
N ILE A 2 2.80 -2.74 0.65
CA ILE A 2 2.11 -3.92 1.20
C ILE A 2 2.65 -5.24 0.64
N ARG A 3 2.86 -5.33 -0.69
CA ARG A 3 3.40 -6.53 -1.34
C ARG A 3 4.92 -6.63 -1.29
N ASP A 4 5.62 -5.52 -1.53
CA ASP A 4 7.09 -5.51 -1.65
C ASP A 4 7.84 -4.94 -0.43
N ALA A 5 7.16 -4.64 0.68
CA ALA A 5 7.72 -3.87 1.82
C ALA A 5 8.36 -2.51 1.44
N VAL A 6 8.09 -1.99 0.24
CA VAL A 6 8.69 -0.74 -0.28
C VAL A 6 8.22 0.46 0.52
N THR A 7 9.16 1.33 0.91
CA THR A 7 8.94 2.58 1.66
C THR A 7 8.19 3.65 0.85
N ALA A 8 7.78 4.75 1.49
CA ALA A 8 7.15 5.90 0.80
C ALA A 8 8.01 6.49 -0.29
N ALA A 9 9.32 6.58 -0.04
CA ALA A 9 10.28 7.03 -1.03
C ALA A 9 10.35 6.08 -2.23
N GLY A 10 10.42 4.77 -2.00
CA GLY A 10 10.46 3.80 -3.10
C GLY A 10 9.14 3.74 -3.88
N ALA A 11 8.00 3.96 -3.22
CA ALA A 11 6.71 4.07 -3.88
C ALA A 11 6.63 5.33 -4.73
N ALA A 12 7.04 6.49 -4.17
CA ALA A 12 7.10 7.77 -4.86
C ALA A 12 7.92 7.69 -6.16
N ALA A 13 9.12 7.12 -6.08
CA ALA A 13 10.00 6.95 -7.24
C ALA A 13 9.38 6.10 -8.36
N ARG A 14 8.62 5.06 -8.02
CA ARG A 14 8.00 4.16 -9.02
C ARG A 14 6.81 4.79 -9.75
N VAL A 15 6.09 5.68 -9.09
CA VAL A 15 4.92 6.36 -9.69
C VAL A 15 5.28 7.74 -10.28
N GLY A 16 6.56 8.12 -10.22
CA GLY A 16 7.07 9.35 -10.85
C GLY A 16 6.99 10.62 -10.00
N TYR A 17 6.81 10.49 -8.67
CA TYR A 17 6.92 11.65 -7.79
C TYR A 17 8.37 11.96 -7.46
N GLU A 18 8.69 13.25 -7.39
CA GLU A 18 10.03 13.75 -7.13
C GLU A 18 10.46 13.50 -5.68
N SER A 19 9.50 13.45 -4.74
CA SER A 19 9.79 13.26 -3.33
C SER A 19 8.70 12.50 -2.58
N ALA A 20 9.10 11.82 -1.49
CA ALA A 20 8.19 11.10 -0.60
C ALA A 20 7.15 12.01 0.08
N PRO A 21 7.46 13.26 0.50
CA PRO A 21 6.47 14.19 1.01
C PRO A 21 5.39 14.54 -0.02
N GLN A 22 5.77 14.84 -1.28
CA GLN A 22 4.81 15.12 -2.35
C GLN A 22 3.83 13.96 -2.53
N PHE A 23 4.36 12.74 -2.61
CA PHE A 23 3.55 11.52 -2.68
C PHE A 23 2.61 11.36 -1.48
N ASN A 24 3.10 11.56 -0.26
CA ASN A 24 2.28 11.44 0.95
C ASN A 24 1.13 12.45 0.99
N HIS A 25 1.39 13.70 0.61
CA HIS A 25 0.37 14.76 0.59
C HIS A 25 -0.73 14.47 -0.43
N GLU A 26 -0.37 14.13 -1.66
CA GLU A 26 -1.36 13.81 -2.70
C GLU A 26 -2.08 12.50 -2.38
N PHE A 27 -1.39 11.47 -1.90
CA PHE A 27 -2.04 10.23 -1.47
C PHE A 27 -3.06 10.49 -0.36
N LYS A 28 -2.71 11.27 0.66
CA LYS A 28 -3.66 11.64 1.72
C LYS A 28 -4.84 12.45 1.19
N ARG A 29 -4.62 13.32 0.19
CA ARG A 29 -5.69 14.09 -0.46
C ARG A 29 -6.65 13.19 -1.24
N PHE A 30 -6.15 12.18 -1.96
CA PHE A 30 -6.97 11.27 -2.76
C PHE A 30 -7.64 10.16 -1.94
N PHE A 31 -6.96 9.61 -0.94
CA PHE A 31 -7.41 8.42 -0.19
C PHE A 31 -7.80 8.71 1.27
N GLY A 32 -7.59 9.94 1.76
CA GLY A 32 -7.96 10.38 3.11
C GLY A 32 -7.01 9.92 4.23
N ARG A 33 -6.08 8.99 3.96
CA ARG A 33 -5.11 8.44 4.92
C ARG A 33 -3.71 8.45 4.33
N SER A 34 -2.67 8.39 5.16
CA SER A 34 -1.31 8.29 4.64
C SER A 34 -1.03 6.90 4.05
N PRO A 35 -0.11 6.79 3.07
CA PRO A 35 0.30 5.49 2.53
C PRO A 35 0.76 4.48 3.59
N GLY A 36 1.40 4.96 4.66
CA GLY A 36 1.88 4.13 5.75
C GLY A 36 0.76 3.56 6.62
N GLU A 37 -0.28 4.36 6.89
CA GLU A 37 -1.48 3.93 7.58
C GLU A 37 -2.26 2.92 6.76
N GLU A 38 -2.49 3.21 5.47
CA GLU A 38 -3.12 2.29 4.53
C GLU A 38 -2.38 0.95 4.47
N ALA A 39 -1.05 1.00 4.38
CA ALA A 39 -0.24 -0.20 4.37
C ALA A 39 -0.31 -1.01 5.66
N ARG A 40 -0.47 -0.35 6.82
CA ARG A 40 -0.66 -1.02 8.10
C ARG A 40 -2.03 -1.67 8.17
N GLU A 41 -3.08 -0.97 7.79
CA GLU A 41 -4.44 -1.51 7.77
C GLU A 41 -4.56 -2.68 6.80
N MET A 42 -4.03 -2.56 5.59
CA MET A 42 -4.02 -3.66 4.62
C MET A 42 -3.22 -4.85 5.15
N ARG A 43 -2.04 -4.66 5.77
CA ARG A 43 -1.31 -5.76 6.42
C ARG A 43 -2.13 -6.42 7.53
N SER A 44 -2.82 -5.66 8.36
CA SER A 44 -3.69 -6.20 9.40
C SER A 44 -4.90 -6.94 8.82
N ALA A 45 -5.54 -6.39 7.79
CA ALA A 45 -6.66 -7.04 7.10
C ALA A 45 -6.23 -8.35 6.44
N PHE A 46 -5.07 -8.37 5.77
CA PHE A 46 -4.50 -9.58 5.17
C PHE A 46 -4.01 -10.59 6.21
N ALA A 47 -3.56 -10.14 7.39
CA ALA A 47 -3.19 -11.04 8.49
C ALA A 47 -4.42 -11.68 9.18
N LEU A 48 -5.59 -11.05 9.09
CA LEU A 48 -6.86 -11.59 9.58
C LEU A 48 -7.50 -12.57 8.58
N MET A 49 -7.10 -12.54 7.31
CA MET A 49 -7.44 -13.57 6.33
C MET A 49 -6.49 -14.75 6.52
N ALA A 50 -7.03 -15.96 6.72
CA ALA A 50 -6.18 -17.14 6.75
C ALA A 50 -5.42 -17.24 5.41
N PRO A 51 -4.12 -17.63 5.39
CA PRO A 51 -3.30 -17.62 4.18
C PRO A 51 -3.93 -18.37 2.98
N ALA A 52 -4.82 -19.33 3.23
CA ALA A 52 -5.59 -20.04 2.20
C ALA A 52 -6.56 -19.18 1.37
N GLN A 53 -7.02 -18.04 1.90
CA GLN A 53 -7.99 -17.17 1.22
C GLN A 53 -7.32 -16.18 0.25
N LEU A 54 -6.03 -15.90 0.44
CA LEU A 54 -5.24 -14.99 -0.40
C LEU A 54 -4.91 -15.61 -1.76
N GLU A 55 -4.74 -16.93 -1.83
CA GLU A 55 -4.55 -17.69 -3.07
C GLU A 55 -5.81 -17.63 -3.97
N VAL A 56 -7.00 -17.79 -3.38
CA VAL A 56 -8.27 -17.78 -4.13
C VAL A 56 -8.58 -16.42 -4.75
N ALA A 57 -8.22 -15.31 -4.08
CA ALA A 57 -8.41 -13.97 -4.60
C ALA A 57 -7.45 -13.62 -5.76
N VAL A 58 -6.28 -14.27 -5.83
CA VAL A 58 -5.26 -14.01 -6.86
C VAL A 58 -5.49 -14.81 -8.14
N VAL A 59 -6.21 -15.93 -8.07
CA VAL A 59 -6.52 -16.81 -9.21
C VAL A 59 -7.76 -16.33 -10.00
N SER A 60 -8.52 -15.39 -9.47
CA SER A 60 -9.80 -14.96 -10.06
C SER A 60 -9.71 -13.78 -11.04
N HIS A 61 -8.54 -13.47 -11.62
CA HIS A 61 -8.40 -12.39 -12.61
C HIS A 61 -7.45 -12.72 -13.76
#